data_AF-A0A941DM74-F1
#
_entry.id   AF-A0A941DM74-F1
#
_cell.length_a   1.000
_cell.length_b   1.000
_cell.length_c   1.000
_cell.angle_alpha   90.00
_cell.angle_beta   90.00
_cell.angle_gamma   90.00
#
_symmetry.space_group_name_H-M   'P 1'
#
loop_
_entity.id
_entity.type
_entity.pdbx_description
1 polymer ?
#
loop_
_entity_poly.entity_id
_entity_poly.type
_entity_poly.pdbx_seq_one_letter_code
_entity_poly.pdbx_strand_id
1 'polypeptide(L)'
;MKSEKSAKNCLSLTKTLPDLNSLANDLRTQVPNILDNIALPDTVIASSLKLPPSAIQQAQELSEKWAELGNTMEQLKQSFQLPLAVNALSSSLGLTNVISNHSSKFSDVILPKLKLNLPTFDIDWDAINARDERALRFAAQHNWFIQPETSCTFAAEIDKCDGDPALLDQMFSAMIRSFKSEIMERLTCSHTAHAPLIAEMSKLHDEQRYLAAIPLALIAAEGIAHKVTEKSIFNIKQNRPEIAKWLDDQDISKLTKAFLVSLTEQHPMSKPRPGKLSRHRVLHGTDPDYGCELFSLQAISLLGFVGWAFAPDGLLKSKSQESFVKETLT
;
A
#
# COMPACT_ATOMS: atom_id res chain seq x y z
N MET A 1 -32.64 -32.14 71.65
CA MET A 1 -32.39 -30.76 71.19
C MET A 1 -32.96 -30.62 69.78
N LYS A 2 -34.02 -29.79 69.62
CA LYS A 2 -34.48 -28.98 68.47
C LYS A 2 -34.46 -29.62 67.06
N SER A 3 -35.61 -30.06 66.51
CA SER A 3 -36.64 -29.31 65.72
C SER A 3 -36.26 -29.15 64.24
N GLU A 4 -36.86 -29.87 63.28
CA GLU A 4 -38.20 -29.71 62.63
C GLU A 4 -38.19 -28.84 61.34
N LYS A 5 -38.84 -29.40 60.29
CA LYS A 5 -39.55 -28.77 59.15
C LYS A 5 -38.73 -28.09 58.05
N SER A 6 -39.17 -27.94 56.80
CA SER A 6 -40.20 -28.55 55.92
C SER A 6 -40.16 -27.74 54.61
N ALA A 7 -40.22 -28.42 53.46
CA ALA A 7 -40.77 -28.02 52.16
C ALA A 7 -40.41 -26.65 51.51
N LYS A 8 -39.96 -26.67 50.23
CA LYS A 8 -40.82 -26.43 49.04
C LYS A 8 -40.01 -26.30 47.74
N ASN A 9 -40.61 -26.88 46.70
CA ASN A 9 -40.31 -26.72 45.27
C ASN A 9 -40.09 -25.27 44.82
N CYS A 10 -39.18 -25.06 43.87
CA CYS A 10 -39.47 -24.22 42.70
C CYS A 10 -38.56 -24.62 41.52
N LEU A 11 -39.20 -24.94 40.39
CA LEU A 11 -38.57 -25.08 39.08
C LEU A 11 -37.91 -23.76 38.65
N SER A 12 -36.73 -23.83 38.04
CA SER A 12 -36.38 -22.94 36.94
C SER A 12 -35.52 -23.67 35.92
N LEU A 13 -36.17 -24.04 34.81
CA LEU A 13 -35.52 -24.29 33.52
C LEU A 13 -34.82 -23.00 33.06
N THR A 14 -33.49 -23.03 32.97
CA THR A 14 -32.75 -22.15 32.08
C THR A 14 -31.89 -23.03 31.19
N LYS A 15 -32.44 -23.36 30.00
CA LYS A 15 -31.63 -23.85 28.89
C LYS A 15 -30.64 -22.74 28.54
N THR A 16 -29.35 -23.03 28.71
CA THR A 16 -28.23 -22.19 28.30
C THR A 16 -28.28 -21.98 26.77
N LEU A 17 -28.43 -20.72 26.35
CA LEU A 17 -28.11 -20.30 24.98
C LEU A 17 -26.60 -20.48 24.75
N PRO A 18 -26.15 -20.94 23.57
CA PRO A 18 -24.73 -20.99 23.27
C PRO A 18 -24.16 -19.57 23.25
N ASP A 19 -22.96 -19.42 23.78
CA ASP A 19 -22.15 -18.21 23.63
C ASP A 19 -21.97 -17.90 22.14
N LEU A 20 -22.45 -16.73 21.71
CA LEU A 20 -22.40 -16.27 20.32
C LEU A 20 -20.96 -16.21 19.79
N ASN A 21 -19.96 -16.05 20.66
CA ASN A 21 -18.55 -16.07 20.28
C ASN A 21 -18.04 -17.48 19.96
N SER A 22 -18.58 -18.51 20.63
CA SER A 22 -18.27 -19.91 20.33
C SER A 22 -18.81 -20.30 18.95
N LEU A 23 -20.03 -19.85 18.62
CA LEU A 23 -20.66 -20.16 17.33
C LEU A 23 -19.96 -19.45 16.16
N ALA A 24 -19.47 -18.22 16.37
CA ALA A 24 -18.73 -17.47 15.36
C ALA A 24 -17.35 -18.08 15.05
N ASN A 25 -16.69 -18.68 16.04
CA ASN A 25 -15.40 -19.34 15.87
C ASN A 25 -15.53 -20.73 15.21
N ASP A 26 -16.60 -21.46 15.49
CA ASP A 26 -16.91 -22.73 14.81
C ASP A 26 -17.24 -22.52 13.32
N LEU A 27 -17.91 -21.41 12.97
CA LEU A 27 -18.21 -21.07 11.58
C LEU A 27 -16.97 -20.64 10.79
N ARG A 28 -16.00 -19.96 11.44
CA ARG A 28 -14.74 -19.56 10.80
C ARG A 28 -13.80 -20.72 10.49
N THR A 29 -13.86 -21.80 11.27
CA THR A 29 -12.96 -22.95 11.10
C THR A 29 -13.45 -23.95 10.06
N GLN A 30 -14.75 -23.94 9.71
CA GLN A 30 -15.34 -24.94 8.82
C GLN A 30 -15.42 -24.54 7.33
N VAL A 31 -15.17 -23.29 6.96
CA VAL A 31 -15.30 -22.86 5.54
C VAL A 31 -14.19 -21.88 5.13
N PRO A 32 -13.00 -22.36 4.70
CA PRO A 32 -11.92 -21.45 4.28
C PRO A 32 -11.97 -21.04 2.79
N ASN A 33 -12.78 -21.66 1.93
CA ASN A 33 -12.63 -21.55 0.47
C ASN A 33 -13.90 -21.13 -0.31
N ILE A 34 -14.65 -20.14 0.19
CA ILE A 34 -15.77 -19.55 -0.56
C ILE A 34 -15.73 -18.01 -0.47
N LEU A 35 -14.62 -17.40 -0.86
CA LEU A 35 -14.59 -15.96 -1.13
C LEU A 35 -14.13 -15.61 -2.56
N ASP A 36 -13.66 -16.59 -3.35
CA ASP A 36 -13.20 -16.32 -4.72
C ASP A 36 -14.23 -16.61 -5.82
N ASN A 37 -15.38 -17.22 -5.50
CA ASN A 37 -16.46 -17.38 -6.47
C ASN A 37 -17.78 -17.59 -5.73
N ILE A 38 -18.61 -16.54 -5.66
CA ILE A 38 -20.08 -16.63 -5.57
C ILE A 38 -20.66 -15.20 -5.60
N ALA A 39 -21.18 -14.81 -6.76
CA ALA A 39 -22.34 -13.94 -6.80
C ALA A 39 -23.55 -14.86 -6.64
N LEU A 40 -23.95 -15.12 -5.39
CA LEU A 40 -25.25 -15.72 -5.11
C LEU A 40 -26.18 -14.61 -4.63
N PRO A 41 -27.43 -14.58 -5.11
CA PRO A 41 -28.39 -13.59 -4.65
C PRO A 41 -28.63 -13.79 -3.15
N ASP A 42 -28.61 -12.69 -2.39
CA ASP A 42 -28.80 -12.61 -0.92
C ASP A 42 -30.06 -13.35 -0.40
N THR A 43 -30.98 -13.72 -1.28
CA THR A 43 -32.23 -14.41 -0.96
C THR A 43 -32.06 -15.91 -0.67
N VAL A 44 -30.97 -16.56 -1.09
CA VAL A 44 -30.82 -18.02 -0.95
C VAL A 44 -30.25 -18.43 0.42
N ILE A 45 -29.43 -17.58 1.05
CA ILE A 45 -28.82 -17.90 2.37
C ILE A 45 -29.79 -17.60 3.52
N ALA A 46 -30.58 -16.52 3.42
CA ALA A 46 -31.52 -16.12 4.47
C ALA A 46 -32.72 -17.07 4.66
N SER A 47 -33.05 -17.89 3.66
CA SER A 47 -34.13 -18.90 3.77
C SER A 47 -33.68 -20.18 4.48
N SER A 48 -32.37 -20.42 4.56
CA SER A 48 -31.76 -21.62 5.16
C SER A 48 -31.45 -21.43 6.65
N LEU A 49 -31.07 -20.21 7.03
CA LEU A 49 -30.87 -19.78 8.41
C LEU A 49 -32.14 -19.07 8.86
N LYS A 50 -32.89 -19.63 9.82
CA LYS A 50 -34.10 -19.01 10.41
C LYS A 50 -33.77 -17.73 11.20
N LEU A 51 -33.24 -16.72 10.52
CA LEU A 51 -32.90 -15.43 11.11
C LEU A 51 -34.20 -14.65 11.39
N PRO A 52 -34.26 -13.93 12.50
CA PRO A 52 -35.40 -13.07 12.78
C PRO A 52 -35.50 -11.98 11.69
N PRO A 53 -36.71 -11.56 11.29
CA PRO A 53 -36.91 -10.53 10.27
C PRO A 53 -36.13 -9.23 10.52
N SER A 54 -35.92 -8.88 11.80
CA SER A 54 -35.12 -7.71 12.19
C SER A 54 -33.64 -7.82 11.82
N ALA A 55 -33.05 -9.02 11.84
CA ALA A 55 -31.66 -9.23 11.44
C ALA A 55 -31.50 -9.16 9.91
N ILE A 56 -32.50 -9.66 9.16
CA ILE A 56 -32.54 -9.55 7.70
C ILE A 56 -32.64 -8.08 7.28
N GLN A 57 -33.51 -7.32 7.94
CA GLN A 57 -33.68 -5.89 7.69
C GLN A 57 -32.40 -5.10 8.02
N GLN A 58 -31.73 -5.38 9.15
CA GLN A 58 -30.46 -4.73 9.49
C GLN A 58 -29.35 -5.07 8.48
N ALA A 59 -29.28 -6.31 7.99
CA ALA A 59 -28.31 -6.71 6.98
C ALA A 59 -28.56 -6.00 5.64
N GLN A 60 -29.83 -5.85 5.24
CA GLN A 60 -30.22 -5.09 4.04
C GLN A 60 -29.86 -3.60 4.18
N GLU A 61 -30.18 -2.98 5.32
CA GLU A 61 -29.81 -1.58 5.59
C GLU A 61 -28.29 -1.36 5.59
N LEU A 62 -27.51 -2.31 6.11
CA LEU A 62 -26.05 -2.26 6.05
C LEU A 62 -25.54 -2.39 4.60
N SER A 63 -26.09 -3.32 3.82
CA SER A 63 -25.73 -3.53 2.41
C SER A 63 -26.01 -2.28 1.57
N GLU A 64 -27.19 -1.67 1.75
CA GLU A 64 -27.56 -0.43 1.06
C GLU A 64 -26.63 0.73 1.44
N LYS A 65 -26.27 0.88 2.72
CA LYS A 65 -25.30 1.88 3.17
C LYS A 65 -23.89 1.66 2.60
N TRP A 66 -23.46 0.40 2.48
CA TRP A 66 -22.18 0.07 1.85
C TRP A 66 -22.19 0.39 0.35
N ALA A 67 -23.27 0.11 -0.36
CA ALA A 67 -23.44 0.48 -1.76
C ALA A 67 -23.47 2.00 -1.96
N GLU A 68 -24.13 2.75 -1.06
CA GLU A 68 -24.16 4.21 -1.08
C GLU A 68 -22.79 4.82 -0.81
N LEU A 69 -22.03 4.25 0.13
CA LEU A 69 -20.64 4.63 0.39
C LEU A 69 -19.75 4.37 -0.84
N GLY A 70 -19.90 3.20 -1.47
CA GLY A 70 -19.17 2.85 -2.70
C GLY A 70 -19.44 3.84 -3.83
N ASN A 71 -20.71 4.18 -4.08
CA ASN A 71 -21.10 5.16 -5.08
C ASN A 71 -20.59 6.57 -4.75
N THR A 72 -20.61 6.98 -3.48
CA THR A 72 -20.07 8.27 -3.01
C THR A 72 -18.56 8.35 -3.23
N MET A 73 -17.83 7.26 -2.96
CA MET A 73 -16.40 7.18 -3.22
C MET A 73 -16.09 7.26 -4.72
N GLU A 74 -16.89 6.62 -5.56
CA GLU A 74 -16.72 6.67 -7.01
C GLU A 74 -17.02 8.07 -7.59
N GLN A 75 -18.07 8.73 -7.10
CA GLN A 75 -18.36 10.13 -7.45
C GLN A 75 -17.27 11.09 -6.99
N LEU A 76 -16.66 10.85 -5.83
CA LEU A 76 -15.51 11.61 -5.33
C LEU A 76 -14.26 11.41 -6.21
N LYS A 77 -14.02 10.18 -6.71
CA LYS A 77 -12.95 9.93 -7.71
C LYS A 77 -13.18 10.72 -8.99
N GLN A 78 -14.40 10.70 -9.53
CA GLN A 78 -14.75 11.36 -10.79
C GLN A 78 -14.75 12.89 -10.69
N SER A 79 -15.20 13.45 -9.57
CA SER A 79 -15.45 14.88 -9.40
C SER A 79 -14.18 15.71 -9.18
N PHE A 80 -13.08 15.10 -8.74
CA PHE A 80 -11.88 15.84 -8.38
C PHE A 80 -10.73 15.74 -9.40
N GLN A 81 -10.89 15.08 -10.56
CA GLN A 81 -9.80 14.86 -11.56
C GLN A 81 -8.46 14.48 -10.90
N LEU A 82 -8.50 13.60 -9.90
CA LEU A 82 -7.39 13.52 -8.97
C LEU A 82 -6.23 12.67 -9.48
N PRO A 83 -5.00 13.10 -9.19
CA PRO A 83 -3.79 12.42 -9.60
C PRO A 83 -3.60 11.04 -8.98
N LEU A 84 -2.64 10.26 -9.49
CA LEU A 84 -2.22 8.91 -9.07
C LEU A 84 -2.16 8.65 -7.56
N ALA A 85 -1.97 9.69 -6.75
CA ALA A 85 -2.17 9.69 -5.30
C ALA A 85 -3.56 9.18 -4.85
N VAL A 86 -4.54 9.04 -5.76
CA VAL A 86 -5.93 8.65 -5.47
C VAL A 86 -6.29 7.25 -5.93
N ASN A 87 -5.49 6.60 -6.77
CA ASN A 87 -5.55 5.14 -6.81
C ASN A 87 -5.10 4.54 -5.46
N ALA A 88 -4.17 5.22 -4.77
CA ALA A 88 -3.89 4.99 -3.36
C ALA A 88 -5.05 5.39 -2.40
N LEU A 89 -6.07 6.15 -2.85
CA LEU A 89 -7.33 6.38 -2.11
C LEU A 89 -8.28 5.18 -2.19
N SER A 90 -8.21 4.34 -3.23
CA SER A 90 -8.97 3.08 -3.26
C SER A 90 -8.37 2.03 -2.32
N SER A 91 -7.06 2.12 -2.06
CA SER A 91 -6.32 1.32 -1.09
C SER A 91 -5.96 2.14 0.15
N SER A 92 -6.93 2.67 0.91
CA SER A 92 -6.86 3.31 2.26
C SER A 92 -5.74 4.30 2.64
N LEU A 93 -4.64 4.47 1.90
CA LEU A 93 -3.49 5.34 2.21
C LEU A 93 -3.73 6.78 1.74
N GLY A 94 -4.55 6.99 0.71
CA GLY A 94 -4.94 8.33 0.30
C GLY A 94 -5.96 8.97 1.26
N LEU A 95 -6.79 8.15 1.92
CA LEU A 95 -7.71 8.61 2.96
C LEU A 95 -6.94 9.26 4.11
N THR A 96 -5.77 8.77 4.47
CA THR A 96 -5.00 9.30 5.61
C THR A 96 -4.40 10.67 5.32
N ASN A 97 -3.96 10.94 4.09
CA ASN A 97 -3.39 12.23 3.70
C ASN A 97 -4.49 13.29 3.39
N VAL A 98 -5.64 12.86 2.86
CA VAL A 98 -6.82 13.74 2.70
C VAL A 98 -7.47 14.00 4.05
N ILE A 99 -7.62 12.99 4.91
CA ILE A 99 -8.10 13.17 6.29
C ILE A 99 -7.09 13.98 7.07
N SER A 100 -5.77 13.82 6.96
CA SER A 100 -4.84 14.64 7.75
C SER A 100 -4.85 16.11 7.32
N ASN A 101 -4.92 16.38 6.00
CA ASN A 101 -4.89 17.75 5.48
C ASN A 101 -6.27 18.44 5.52
N HIS A 102 -7.36 17.67 5.62
CA HIS A 102 -8.73 18.15 5.66
C HIS A 102 -9.54 17.56 6.83
N SER A 103 -8.89 17.18 7.94
CA SER A 103 -9.53 16.40 9.03
C SER A 103 -10.78 17.10 9.54
N SER A 104 -10.69 18.41 9.73
CA SER A 104 -11.82 19.26 10.12
C SER A 104 -12.94 19.23 9.08
N LYS A 105 -12.64 19.40 7.78
CA LYS A 105 -13.68 19.35 6.73
C LYS A 105 -14.30 17.96 6.55
N PHE A 106 -13.50 16.90 6.66
CA PHE A 106 -13.99 15.53 6.56
C PHE A 106 -14.87 15.18 7.77
N SER A 107 -14.45 15.55 8.98
CA SER A 107 -15.25 15.39 10.20
C SER A 107 -16.51 16.23 10.23
N ASP A 108 -16.48 17.43 9.66
CA ASP A 108 -17.58 18.39 9.78
C ASP A 108 -18.61 18.28 8.64
N VAL A 109 -18.22 17.71 7.49
CA VAL A 109 -19.10 17.64 6.30
C VAL A 109 -19.60 16.23 6.01
N ILE A 110 -18.76 15.21 6.17
CA ILE A 110 -19.07 13.84 5.72
C ILE A 110 -19.60 12.99 6.87
N LEU A 111 -18.90 12.96 8.01
CA LEU A 111 -19.32 12.18 9.18
C LEU A 111 -20.74 12.53 9.70
N PRO A 112 -21.18 13.81 9.76
CA PRO A 112 -22.51 14.16 10.25
C PRO A 112 -23.61 13.74 9.27
N LYS A 113 -23.33 13.72 7.96
CA LYS A 113 -24.29 13.27 6.94
C LYS A 113 -24.51 11.77 6.98
N LEU A 114 -23.49 11.00 7.36
CA LEU A 114 -23.58 9.54 7.45
C LEU A 114 -24.32 9.05 8.70
N LYS A 115 -24.58 9.92 9.71
CA LYS A 115 -25.22 9.58 11.00
C LYS A 115 -24.68 8.29 11.65
N LEU A 116 -23.43 7.96 11.34
CA LEU A 116 -22.78 6.79 11.88
C LEU A 116 -22.21 7.20 13.25
N ASN A 117 -22.81 6.69 14.32
CA ASN A 117 -22.19 6.66 15.65
C ASN A 117 -21.03 5.66 15.61
N LEU A 118 -19.97 5.99 14.89
CA LEU A 118 -18.73 5.24 14.98
C LEU A 118 -18.11 5.54 16.34
N PRO A 119 -17.59 4.53 17.05
CA PRO A 119 -16.66 4.78 18.14
C PRO A 119 -15.61 5.77 17.64
N THR A 120 -15.31 6.79 18.42
CA THR A 120 -14.13 7.63 18.16
C THR A 120 -12.90 6.74 18.30
N PHE A 121 -12.50 6.12 17.19
CA PHE A 121 -11.22 5.44 17.09
C PHE A 121 -10.17 6.54 17.08
N ASP A 122 -9.47 6.70 18.20
CA ASP A 122 -8.28 7.54 18.25
C ASP A 122 -7.18 6.81 17.46
N ILE A 123 -7.02 7.20 16.20
CA ILE A 123 -6.00 6.60 15.33
C ILE A 123 -4.68 7.28 15.64
N ASP A 124 -3.76 6.53 16.24
CA ASP A 124 -2.38 6.98 16.47
C ASP A 124 -1.59 7.00 15.15
N TRP A 125 -1.69 8.11 14.44
CA TRP A 125 -0.99 8.34 13.18
C TRP A 125 0.53 8.31 13.32
N ASP A 126 1.07 8.75 14.47
CA ASP A 126 2.51 8.75 14.69
C ASP A 126 3.03 7.31 14.85
N ALA A 127 2.30 6.43 15.55
CA ALA A 127 2.62 5.01 15.64
C ALA A 127 2.52 4.29 14.28
N ILE A 128 1.48 4.58 13.48
CA ILE A 128 1.33 4.01 12.13
C ILE A 128 2.50 4.45 11.24
N ASN A 129 2.84 5.73 11.24
CA ASN A 129 3.95 6.25 10.45
C ASN A 129 5.28 5.62 10.86
N ALA A 130 5.54 5.49 12.17
CA ALA A 130 6.79 4.89 12.67
C ALA A 130 6.90 3.38 12.33
N ARG A 131 5.78 2.66 12.35
CA ARG A 131 5.71 1.27 11.90
C ARG A 131 6.00 1.17 10.41
N ASP A 132 5.28 1.93 9.60
CA ASP A 132 5.40 1.87 8.14
C ASP A 132 6.80 2.32 7.70
N GLU A 133 7.37 3.36 8.31
CA GLU A 133 8.75 3.77 8.05
C GLU A 133 9.74 2.63 8.31
N ARG A 134 9.61 1.90 9.42
CA ARG A 134 10.48 0.77 9.76
C ARG A 134 10.35 -0.36 8.74
N ALA A 135 9.12 -0.72 8.37
CA ALA A 135 8.84 -1.74 7.37
C ALA A 135 9.46 -1.37 6.01
N LEU A 136 9.29 -0.12 5.57
CA LEU A 136 9.83 0.36 4.29
C LEU A 136 11.36 0.46 4.29
N ARG A 137 11.99 0.85 5.42
CA ARG A 137 13.45 0.77 5.56
C ARG A 137 13.94 -0.67 5.44
N PHE A 138 13.28 -1.62 6.09
CA PHE A 138 13.63 -3.04 6.00
C PHE A 138 13.54 -3.52 4.54
N ALA A 139 12.44 -3.20 3.84
CA ALA A 139 12.30 -3.53 2.42
C ALA A 139 13.44 -2.94 1.56
N ALA A 140 13.75 -1.65 1.74
CA ALA A 140 14.82 -0.98 0.99
C ALA A 140 16.20 -1.60 1.26
N GLN A 141 16.49 -2.00 2.50
CA GLN A 141 17.73 -2.72 2.85
C GLN A 141 17.90 -4.06 2.12
N HIS A 142 16.81 -4.58 1.56
CA HIS A 142 16.75 -5.77 0.73
C HIS A 142 16.43 -5.47 -0.76
N ASN A 143 16.60 -4.22 -1.21
CA ASN A 143 16.35 -3.74 -2.58
C ASN A 143 14.88 -3.77 -3.03
N TRP A 144 13.94 -3.74 -2.11
CA TRP A 144 12.51 -3.69 -2.42
C TRP A 144 11.90 -2.33 -2.16
N PHE A 145 11.02 -1.91 -3.08
CA PHE A 145 10.37 -0.62 -3.04
C PHE A 145 8.89 -0.79 -3.37
N ILE A 146 8.03 -0.22 -2.54
CA ILE A 146 6.58 -0.28 -2.71
C ILE A 146 6.11 0.57 -3.90
N GLN A 147 4.90 0.28 -4.36
CA GLN A 147 4.30 0.91 -5.53
C GLN A 147 3.01 1.65 -5.13
N PRO A 148 2.57 2.69 -5.86
CA PRO A 148 1.28 3.33 -5.60
C PRO A 148 0.09 2.35 -5.76
N GLU A 149 0.28 1.27 -6.54
CA GLU A 149 -0.69 0.20 -6.72
C GLU A 149 -0.79 -0.75 -5.51
N THR A 150 0.13 -0.62 -4.54
CA THR A 150 0.20 -1.51 -3.36
C THR A 150 -0.93 -1.22 -2.36
N SER A 151 -1.44 -2.27 -1.69
CA SER A 151 -2.41 -2.14 -0.59
C SER A 151 -1.86 -1.31 0.59
N CYS A 152 -2.73 -0.57 1.28
CA CYS A 152 -2.39 0.11 2.54
C CYS A 152 -1.88 -0.82 3.64
N THR A 153 -2.35 -2.06 3.64
CA THR A 153 -2.00 -3.06 4.66
C THR A 153 -0.62 -3.64 4.42
N PHE A 154 -0.02 -3.38 3.26
CA PHE A 154 1.19 -4.07 2.84
C PHE A 154 2.39 -3.76 3.74
N ALA A 155 2.49 -2.56 4.29
CA ALA A 155 3.52 -2.25 5.28
C ALA A 155 3.42 -3.15 6.53
N ALA A 156 2.19 -3.44 6.98
CA ALA A 156 1.97 -4.39 8.07
C ALA A 156 2.23 -5.85 7.65
N GLU A 157 2.15 -6.19 6.36
CA GLU A 157 2.54 -7.50 5.83
C GLU A 157 4.06 -7.65 5.77
N ILE A 158 4.80 -6.58 5.48
CA ILE A 158 6.26 -6.55 5.59
C ILE A 158 6.69 -6.83 7.04
N ASP A 159 6.04 -6.24 8.03
CA ASP A 159 6.36 -6.53 9.44
C ASP A 159 6.15 -8.00 9.82
N LYS A 160 5.16 -8.68 9.21
CA LYS A 160 4.94 -10.12 9.42
C LYS A 160 6.05 -10.99 8.85
N CYS A 161 6.97 -10.44 8.05
CA CYS A 161 8.13 -11.17 7.60
C CYS A 161 9.12 -11.43 8.76
N ASP A 162 9.01 -10.73 9.89
CA ASP A 162 9.84 -10.93 11.10
C ASP A 162 11.35 -11.00 10.80
N GLY A 163 11.80 -10.18 9.84
CA GLY A 163 13.20 -10.15 9.41
C GLY A 163 13.64 -11.25 8.43
N ASP A 164 12.74 -12.12 7.96
CA ASP A 164 13.03 -13.15 6.95
C ASP A 164 13.13 -12.54 5.53
N PRO A 165 14.34 -12.45 4.94
CA PRO A 165 14.50 -11.86 3.62
C PRO A 165 13.92 -12.74 2.49
N ALA A 166 13.80 -14.05 2.68
CA ALA A 166 13.29 -14.95 1.65
C ALA A 166 11.77 -14.80 1.50
N LEU A 167 11.07 -14.69 2.63
CA LEU A 167 9.63 -14.39 2.63
C LEU A 167 9.36 -13.00 2.02
N LEU A 168 10.20 -12.01 2.36
CA LEU A 168 10.14 -10.68 1.76
C LEU A 168 10.35 -10.73 0.24
N ASP A 169 11.38 -11.45 -0.23
CA ASP A 169 11.68 -11.63 -1.65
C ASP A 169 10.50 -12.29 -2.38
N GLN A 170 9.86 -13.31 -1.79
CA GLN A 170 8.68 -13.97 -2.35
C GLN A 170 7.49 -13.00 -2.46
N MET A 171 7.19 -12.29 -1.38
CA MET A 171 6.03 -11.39 -1.28
C MET A 171 6.13 -10.23 -2.27
N PHE A 172 7.27 -9.54 -2.31
CA PHE A 172 7.49 -8.46 -3.27
C PHE A 172 7.58 -8.97 -4.70
N SER A 173 8.20 -10.12 -4.96
CA SER A 173 8.24 -10.68 -6.32
C SER A 173 6.83 -10.97 -6.84
N ALA A 174 5.93 -11.50 -6.00
CA ALA A 174 4.54 -11.72 -6.38
C ALA A 174 3.82 -10.41 -6.70
N MET A 175 3.96 -9.41 -5.82
CA MET A 175 3.35 -8.08 -6.00
C MET A 175 3.85 -7.34 -7.24
N ILE A 176 5.17 -7.33 -7.48
CA ILE A 176 5.72 -6.64 -8.66
C ILE A 176 5.33 -7.36 -9.95
N ARG A 177 5.24 -8.69 -9.95
CA ARG A 177 4.71 -9.42 -11.12
C ARG A 177 3.27 -9.02 -11.42
N SER A 178 2.41 -8.91 -10.40
CA SER A 178 1.00 -8.55 -10.61
C SER A 178 0.81 -7.12 -11.09
N PHE A 179 1.68 -6.18 -10.70
CA PHE A 179 1.56 -4.76 -11.08
C PHE A 179 2.48 -4.32 -12.22
N LYS A 180 3.26 -5.24 -12.82
CA LYS A 180 4.29 -4.86 -13.79
C LYS A 180 3.70 -4.05 -14.95
N SER A 181 2.55 -4.45 -15.50
CA SER A 181 1.93 -3.76 -16.64
C SER A 181 1.55 -2.33 -16.28
N GLU A 182 0.90 -2.14 -15.14
CA GLU A 182 0.45 -0.86 -14.61
C GLU A 182 1.64 0.05 -14.29
N ILE A 183 2.71 -0.50 -13.70
CA ILE A 183 3.96 0.22 -13.44
C ILE A 183 4.54 0.74 -14.76
N MET A 184 4.64 -0.09 -15.80
CA MET A 184 5.23 0.32 -17.09
C MET A 184 4.37 1.36 -17.81
N GLU A 185 3.05 1.17 -17.83
CA GLU A 185 2.12 2.13 -18.41
C GLU A 185 2.26 3.50 -17.74
N ARG A 186 2.20 3.53 -16.41
CA ARG A 186 2.40 4.76 -15.63
C ARG A 186 3.75 5.41 -15.92
N LEU A 187 4.83 4.64 -15.90
CA LEU A 187 6.18 5.16 -16.14
C LEU A 187 6.30 5.81 -17.52
N THR A 188 5.79 5.17 -18.57
CA THR A 188 5.86 5.70 -19.94
C THR A 188 4.99 6.94 -20.14
N CYS A 189 3.83 7.02 -19.46
CA CYS A 189 2.96 8.18 -19.46
C CYS A 189 3.55 9.38 -18.69
N SER A 190 4.04 9.17 -17.47
CA SER A 190 4.53 10.23 -16.60
C SER A 190 5.94 10.71 -16.95
N HIS A 191 6.76 9.88 -17.60
CA HIS A 191 8.17 10.15 -17.90
C HIS A 191 8.49 9.96 -19.39
N THR A 192 7.79 10.70 -20.24
CA THR A 192 7.86 10.58 -21.71
C THR A 192 9.28 10.60 -22.29
N ALA A 193 10.19 11.41 -21.71
CA ALA A 193 11.60 11.46 -22.13
C ALA A 193 12.36 10.13 -21.93
N HIS A 194 11.92 9.30 -20.98
CA HIS A 194 12.50 7.99 -20.68
C HIS A 194 11.66 6.83 -21.25
N ALA A 195 10.49 7.10 -21.85
CA ALA A 195 9.55 6.08 -22.29
C ALA A 195 10.17 5.03 -23.24
N PRO A 196 11.00 5.39 -24.26
CA PRO A 196 11.65 4.38 -25.11
C PRO A 196 12.57 3.44 -24.33
N LEU A 197 13.30 3.97 -23.34
CA LEU A 197 14.20 3.19 -22.49
C LEU A 197 13.42 2.23 -21.58
N ILE A 198 12.32 2.71 -21.00
CA ILE A 198 11.43 1.91 -20.14
C ILE A 198 10.76 0.79 -20.94
N ALA A 199 10.27 1.09 -22.14
CA ALA A 199 9.65 0.10 -23.02
C ALA A 199 10.62 -1.02 -23.42
N GLU A 200 11.85 -0.67 -23.80
CA GLU A 200 12.88 -1.66 -24.12
C GLU A 200 13.26 -2.51 -22.90
N MET A 201 13.40 -1.88 -21.72
CA MET A 201 13.65 -2.60 -20.48
C MET A 201 12.54 -3.61 -20.15
N SER A 202 11.26 -3.21 -20.28
CA SER A 202 10.12 -4.10 -20.05
C SER A 202 10.15 -5.29 -21.00
N LYS A 203 10.37 -5.05 -22.29
CA LYS A 203 10.48 -6.11 -23.30
C LYS A 203 11.61 -7.10 -22.96
N LEU A 204 12.79 -6.59 -22.59
CA LEU A 204 13.92 -7.44 -22.21
C LEU A 204 13.62 -8.28 -20.96
N HIS A 205 12.88 -7.74 -19.99
CA HIS A 205 12.43 -8.52 -18.84
C HIS A 205 11.47 -9.65 -19.28
N ASP A 206 10.51 -9.37 -20.16
CA ASP A 206 9.55 -10.35 -20.67
C ASP A 206 10.23 -11.47 -21.46
N GLU A 207 11.28 -11.14 -22.20
CA GLU A 207 12.14 -12.08 -22.92
C GLU A 207 13.16 -12.80 -22.02
N GLN A 208 13.11 -12.60 -20.69
CA GLN A 208 14.05 -13.15 -19.71
C GLN A 208 15.52 -12.74 -19.94
N ARG A 209 15.74 -11.62 -20.64
CA ARG A 209 17.06 -11.05 -20.93
C ARG A 209 17.49 -10.12 -19.80
N TYR A 210 17.51 -10.66 -18.58
CA TYR A 210 17.72 -9.90 -17.34
C TYR A 210 19.05 -9.15 -17.28
N LEU A 211 20.12 -9.72 -17.86
CA LEU A 211 21.42 -9.06 -17.97
C LEU A 211 21.34 -7.68 -18.63
N ALA A 212 20.45 -7.51 -19.61
CA ALA A 212 20.24 -6.23 -20.27
C ALA A 212 19.14 -5.40 -19.58
N ALA A 213 18.06 -6.04 -19.11
CA ALA A 213 16.94 -5.34 -18.47
C ALA A 213 17.38 -4.60 -17.19
N ILE A 214 18.20 -5.23 -16.34
CA ILE A 214 18.61 -4.68 -15.04
C ILE A 214 19.38 -3.36 -15.18
N PRO A 215 20.46 -3.25 -15.99
CA PRO A 215 21.13 -1.98 -16.21
C PRO A 215 20.21 -0.87 -16.73
N LEU A 216 19.31 -1.18 -17.68
CA LEU A 216 18.38 -0.17 -18.22
C LEU A 216 17.41 0.34 -17.17
N ALA A 217 16.89 -0.54 -16.31
CA ALA A 217 16.01 -0.14 -15.20
C ALA A 217 16.73 0.81 -14.22
N LEU A 218 17.99 0.49 -13.86
CA LEU A 218 18.80 1.33 -12.96
C LEU A 218 19.14 2.68 -13.60
N ILE A 219 19.47 2.70 -14.90
CA ILE A 219 19.74 3.95 -15.66
C ILE A 219 18.48 4.81 -15.72
N ALA A 220 17.31 4.23 -16.02
CA ALA A 220 16.05 4.95 -16.07
C ALA A 220 15.68 5.55 -14.71
N ALA A 221 15.87 4.79 -13.62
CA ALA A 221 15.59 5.25 -12.26
C ALA A 221 16.50 6.45 -11.89
N GLU A 222 17.81 6.34 -12.12
CA GLU A 222 18.75 7.46 -11.90
C GLU A 222 18.36 8.68 -12.74
N GLY A 223 18.06 8.49 -14.04
CA GLY A 223 17.73 9.57 -14.96
C GLY A 223 16.47 10.35 -14.54
N ILE A 224 15.43 9.64 -14.09
CA ILE A 224 14.19 10.24 -13.58
C ILE A 224 14.48 11.10 -12.34
N ALA A 225 15.15 10.55 -11.34
CA ALA A 225 15.44 11.28 -10.10
C ALA A 225 16.43 12.45 -10.33
N HIS A 226 17.47 12.23 -11.14
CA HIS A 226 18.49 13.24 -11.42
C HIS A 226 17.93 14.42 -12.20
N LYS A 227 16.97 14.22 -13.11
CA LYS A 227 16.30 15.29 -13.84
C LYS A 227 15.63 16.31 -12.91
N VAL A 228 15.13 15.87 -11.77
CA VAL A 228 14.41 16.73 -10.80
C VAL A 228 15.35 17.29 -9.74
N THR A 229 16.31 16.49 -9.27
CA THR A 229 17.08 16.80 -8.05
C THR A 229 18.53 17.23 -8.32
N GLU A 230 19.07 16.91 -9.49
CA GLU A 230 20.52 16.96 -9.77
C GLU A 230 21.36 16.23 -8.72
N LYS A 231 20.77 15.20 -8.09
CA LYS A 231 21.42 14.30 -7.16
C LYS A 231 21.27 12.86 -7.65
N SER A 232 22.26 12.06 -7.32
CA SER A 232 22.21 10.62 -7.55
C SER A 232 21.43 9.91 -6.46
N ILE A 233 20.63 8.91 -6.83
CA ILE A 233 20.01 7.98 -5.86
C ILE A 233 21.00 6.89 -5.44
N PHE A 234 22.07 6.67 -6.21
CA PHE A 234 23.05 5.60 -5.97
C PHE A 234 24.35 6.05 -5.30
N ASN A 235 24.77 7.31 -5.47
CA ASN A 235 26.00 7.79 -4.84
C ASN A 235 25.81 7.97 -3.34
N ILE A 236 26.82 7.55 -2.57
CA ILE A 236 26.86 7.68 -1.11
C ILE A 236 27.87 8.75 -0.72
N LYS A 237 27.43 9.75 0.06
CA LYS A 237 28.28 10.76 0.72
C LYS A 237 28.03 10.71 2.22
N GLN A 238 29.10 10.68 3.03
CA GLN A 238 28.99 10.63 4.50
C GLN A 238 28.04 9.53 5.01
N ASN A 239 28.10 8.33 4.44
CA ASN A 239 27.21 7.23 4.80
C ASN A 239 25.71 7.55 4.57
N ARG A 240 25.38 8.31 3.52
CA ARG A 240 23.99 8.52 3.12
C ARG A 240 23.87 8.74 1.60
N PRO A 241 22.78 8.31 0.94
CA PRO A 241 22.53 8.66 -0.45
C PRO A 241 22.53 10.18 -0.68
N GLU A 242 23.10 10.64 -1.80
CA GLU A 242 23.17 12.08 -2.10
C GLU A 242 21.78 12.74 -2.17
N ILE A 243 20.80 12.02 -2.69
CA ILE A 243 19.41 12.49 -2.75
C ILE A 243 18.79 12.75 -1.38
N ALA A 244 19.28 12.09 -0.33
CA ALA A 244 18.68 12.20 0.99
C ALA A 244 18.81 13.61 1.58
N LYS A 245 19.94 14.29 1.30
CA LYS A 245 20.10 15.70 1.69
C LYS A 245 19.09 16.60 0.99
N TRP A 246 18.87 16.36 -0.31
CA TRP A 246 17.88 17.12 -1.07
C TRP A 246 16.46 16.90 -0.52
N LEU A 247 16.15 15.67 -0.10
CA LEU A 247 14.87 15.32 0.53
C LEU A 247 14.64 16.00 1.88
N ASP A 248 15.69 16.16 2.70
CA ASP A 248 15.59 16.86 3.98
C ASP A 248 15.19 18.33 3.83
N ASP A 249 15.62 18.96 2.72
CA ASP A 249 15.35 20.36 2.41
C ASP A 249 13.94 20.59 1.83
N GLN A 250 13.18 19.51 1.56
CA GLN A 250 11.82 19.62 1.02
C GLN A 250 10.79 19.79 2.14
N ASP A 251 9.83 20.69 1.93
CA ASP A 251 8.65 20.82 2.77
C ASP A 251 7.59 19.78 2.38
N ILE A 252 7.72 18.58 2.96
CA ILE A 252 6.86 17.43 2.69
C ILE A 252 6.24 16.89 3.98
N SER A 253 5.05 16.31 3.87
CA SER A 253 4.31 15.77 5.02
C SER A 253 5.05 14.61 5.69
N LYS A 254 4.77 14.36 6.97
CA LYS A 254 5.32 13.21 7.72
C LYS A 254 5.07 11.89 6.99
N LEU A 255 3.88 11.71 6.43
CA LEU A 255 3.51 10.51 5.68
C LEU A 255 4.40 10.36 4.43
N THR A 256 4.54 11.42 3.63
CA THR A 256 5.43 11.39 2.46
C THR A 256 6.88 11.08 2.85
N LYS A 257 7.37 11.62 3.98
CA LYS A 257 8.70 11.29 4.51
C LYS A 257 8.84 9.80 4.84
N ALA A 258 7.82 9.19 5.45
CA ALA A 258 7.82 7.77 5.76
C ALA A 258 7.96 6.91 4.50
N PHE A 259 7.29 7.27 3.39
CA PHE A 259 7.46 6.59 2.11
C PHE A 259 8.87 6.78 1.51
N LEU A 260 9.34 8.03 1.46
CA LEU A 260 10.62 8.40 0.84
C LEU A 260 11.83 7.93 1.64
N VAL A 261 11.63 7.40 2.84
CA VAL A 261 12.69 6.81 3.66
C VAL A 261 13.52 5.79 2.88
N SER A 262 12.87 5.05 1.97
CA SER A 262 13.50 4.05 1.12
C SER A 262 14.61 4.61 0.22
N LEU A 263 14.50 5.88 -0.23
CA LEU A 263 15.55 6.57 -1.01
C LEU A 263 16.64 7.18 -0.13
N THR A 264 16.38 7.34 1.17
CA THR A 264 17.35 7.87 2.13
C THR A 264 18.20 6.77 2.77
N GLU A 265 17.78 5.51 2.61
CA GLU A 265 18.43 4.33 3.17
C GLU A 265 19.62 3.89 2.30
N GLN A 266 20.69 3.37 2.92
CA GLN A 266 21.81 2.77 2.18
C GLN A 266 21.43 1.38 1.65
N HIS A 267 20.62 1.31 0.61
CA HIS A 267 20.22 0.04 0.00
C HIS A 267 21.37 -0.62 -0.80
N PRO A 268 21.37 -1.96 -0.97
CA PRO A 268 22.45 -2.70 -1.64
C PRO A 268 22.77 -2.26 -3.08
N MET A 269 21.78 -1.72 -3.82
CA MET A 269 22.05 -1.17 -5.16
C MET A 269 23.02 0.02 -5.12
N SER A 270 23.02 0.81 -4.04
CA SER A 270 23.90 1.99 -3.85
C SER A 270 25.23 1.62 -3.20
N LYS A 271 25.23 0.64 -2.27
CA LYS A 271 26.43 0.15 -1.59
C LYS A 271 26.48 -1.38 -1.64
N PRO A 272 27.51 -1.99 -2.25
CA PRO A 272 27.59 -3.44 -2.41
C PRO A 272 27.39 -4.22 -1.10
N ARG A 273 26.57 -5.27 -1.15
CA ARG A 273 26.45 -6.29 -0.11
C ARG A 273 26.49 -7.68 -0.75
N PRO A 274 27.06 -8.70 -0.07
CA PRO A 274 27.09 -10.06 -0.60
C PRO A 274 25.69 -10.58 -0.96
N GLY A 275 25.56 -11.23 -2.13
CA GLY A 275 24.31 -11.85 -2.56
C GLY A 275 23.16 -10.90 -2.89
N LYS A 276 23.41 -9.59 -3.00
CA LYS A 276 22.39 -8.59 -3.34
C LYS A 276 22.79 -7.81 -4.59
N LEU A 277 21.78 -7.41 -5.38
CA LEU A 277 21.98 -6.59 -6.58
C LEU A 277 22.69 -5.28 -6.20
N SER A 278 23.81 -5.01 -6.89
CA SER A 278 24.62 -3.81 -6.70
C SER A 278 24.91 -3.15 -8.04
N ARG A 279 24.48 -1.88 -8.21
CA ARG A 279 24.72 -1.11 -9.44
C ARG A 279 26.20 -1.05 -9.79
N HIS A 280 27.05 -0.79 -8.79
CA HIS A 280 28.49 -0.68 -8.98
C HIS A 280 29.09 -1.99 -9.52
N ARG A 281 28.71 -3.15 -8.94
CA ARG A 281 29.22 -4.44 -9.41
C ARG A 281 28.70 -4.82 -10.80
N VAL A 282 27.43 -4.54 -11.08
CA VAL A 282 26.82 -4.71 -12.41
C VAL A 282 27.58 -3.92 -13.47
N LEU A 283 27.79 -2.61 -13.25
CA LEU A 283 28.44 -1.74 -14.22
C LEU A 283 29.93 -2.05 -14.42
N HIS A 284 30.62 -2.55 -13.40
CA HIS A 284 32.00 -3.00 -13.53
C HIS A 284 32.14 -4.47 -13.98
N GLY A 285 31.04 -5.20 -14.16
CA GLY A 285 31.07 -6.62 -14.52
C GLY A 285 31.73 -7.52 -13.47
N THR A 286 31.75 -7.11 -12.20
CA THR A 286 32.36 -7.88 -11.09
C THR A 286 31.35 -8.77 -10.37
N ASP A 287 30.10 -8.77 -10.83
CA ASP A 287 29.09 -9.77 -10.51
C ASP A 287 28.63 -10.33 -11.85
N PRO A 288 28.99 -11.57 -12.24
CA PRO A 288 28.54 -12.15 -13.50
C PRO A 288 27.12 -12.74 -13.40
N ASP A 289 26.65 -13.03 -12.19
CA ASP A 289 25.44 -13.82 -11.93
C ASP A 289 24.22 -12.96 -11.60
N TYR A 290 24.29 -11.64 -11.83
CA TYR A 290 23.17 -10.73 -11.54
C TYR A 290 21.96 -10.94 -12.48
N GLY A 291 22.13 -11.67 -13.57
CA GLY A 291 21.12 -11.87 -14.62
C GLY A 291 19.99 -12.81 -14.24
N CYS A 292 19.29 -12.57 -13.12
CA CYS A 292 18.17 -13.38 -12.67
C CYS A 292 16.87 -12.56 -12.52
N GLU A 293 15.73 -13.26 -12.52
CA GLU A 293 14.41 -12.62 -12.43
C GLU A 293 14.26 -11.79 -11.15
N LEU A 294 14.71 -12.33 -10.00
CA LEU A 294 14.63 -11.65 -8.70
C LEU A 294 15.25 -10.25 -8.76
N PHE A 295 16.47 -10.14 -9.29
CA PHE A 295 17.16 -8.86 -9.40
C PHE A 295 16.52 -7.94 -10.45
N SER A 296 15.93 -8.50 -11.51
CA SER A 296 15.15 -7.72 -12.46
C SER A 296 13.89 -7.14 -11.82
N LEU A 297 13.16 -7.91 -11.01
CA LEU A 297 11.99 -7.43 -10.27
C LEU A 297 12.36 -6.38 -9.21
N GLN A 298 13.48 -6.56 -8.51
CA GLN A 298 14.01 -5.54 -7.59
C GLN A 298 14.30 -4.23 -8.33
N ALA A 299 14.96 -4.29 -9.49
CA ALA A 299 15.25 -3.11 -10.30
C ALA A 299 13.98 -2.44 -10.84
N ILE A 300 12.98 -3.23 -11.26
CA ILE A 300 11.65 -2.71 -11.65
C ILE A 300 10.97 -2.04 -10.46
N SER A 301 11.04 -2.61 -9.26
CA SER A 301 10.44 -2.02 -8.07
C SER A 301 11.04 -0.65 -7.74
N LEU A 302 12.37 -0.51 -7.83
CA LEU A 302 13.04 0.78 -7.67
C LEU A 302 12.59 1.78 -8.73
N LEU A 303 12.58 1.37 -10.01
CA LEU A 303 12.16 2.23 -11.12
C LEU A 303 10.72 2.70 -10.94
N GLY A 304 9.80 1.78 -10.61
CA GLY A 304 8.39 2.10 -10.39
C GLY A 304 8.18 3.07 -9.23
N PHE A 305 8.93 2.89 -8.14
CA PHE A 305 8.89 3.76 -6.96
C PHE A 305 9.48 5.14 -7.24
N VAL A 306 10.64 5.22 -7.89
CA VAL A 306 11.25 6.50 -8.30
C VAL A 306 10.35 7.22 -9.30
N GLY A 307 9.80 6.48 -10.27
CA GLY A 307 8.84 7.00 -11.22
C GLY A 307 7.60 7.59 -10.56
N TRP A 308 7.08 6.95 -9.50
CA TRP A 308 5.99 7.49 -8.71
C TRP A 308 6.42 8.69 -7.88
N ALA A 309 7.55 8.61 -7.18
CA ALA A 309 8.02 9.68 -6.30
C ALA A 309 8.21 11.01 -7.04
N PHE A 310 8.71 10.96 -8.27
CA PHE A 310 9.04 12.12 -9.11
C PHE A 310 8.06 12.34 -10.27
N ALA A 311 6.92 11.64 -10.29
CA ALA A 311 5.86 11.95 -11.26
C ALA A 311 5.32 13.38 -11.01
N PRO A 312 4.77 14.06 -12.04
CA PRO A 312 4.12 15.37 -11.88
C PRO A 312 3.06 15.38 -10.77
N ASP A 313 2.51 14.23 -10.46
CA ASP A 313 1.33 14.03 -9.64
C ASP A 313 1.62 13.02 -8.49
N GLY A 314 2.92 12.81 -8.23
CA GLY A 314 3.49 11.85 -7.32
C GLY A 314 3.68 12.34 -5.87
N LEU A 315 4.64 11.72 -5.17
CA LEU A 315 4.93 12.02 -3.76
C LEU A 315 5.53 13.42 -3.55
N LEU A 316 6.32 13.89 -4.51
CA LEU A 316 7.02 15.16 -4.45
C LEU A 316 6.34 16.18 -5.36
N LYS A 317 5.90 17.30 -4.80
CA LYS A 317 5.41 18.44 -5.58
C LYS A 317 6.60 19.28 -6.02
N SER A 318 6.74 19.53 -7.33
CA SER A 318 7.80 20.41 -7.81
C SER A 318 7.39 21.88 -7.60
N LYS A 319 8.29 22.72 -7.07
CA LYS A 319 8.07 24.18 -6.97
C LYS A 319 7.80 24.82 -8.34
N SER A 320 8.36 24.25 -9.41
CA SER A 320 8.13 24.66 -10.80
C SER A 320 6.68 24.49 -11.26
N GLN A 321 5.91 23.56 -10.68
CA GLN A 321 4.49 23.43 -10.99
C GLN A 321 3.66 24.55 -10.35
N GLU A 322 4.07 25.07 -9.18
CA GLU A 322 3.36 26.17 -8.54
C GLU A 322 3.51 27.49 -9.30
N SER A 323 4.64 27.71 -9.98
CA SER A 323 4.82 28.89 -10.84
C SER A 323 4.01 28.79 -12.15
N PHE A 324 3.92 27.61 -12.76
CA PHE A 324 3.17 27.43 -14.01
C PHE A 324 1.65 27.60 -13.82
N VAL A 325 1.11 27.12 -12.69
CA VAL A 325 -0.31 27.31 -12.35
C VAL A 325 -0.63 28.78 -12.08
N LYS A 326 0.30 29.54 -11.49
CA LYS A 326 0.11 30.98 -11.25
C LYS A 326 0.09 31.81 -12.52
N GLU A 327 0.88 31.46 -13.54
CA GLU A 327 0.88 32.17 -14.83
C GLU A 327 -0.34 31.82 -15.71
N THR A 328 -0.95 30.65 -15.53
CA THR A 328 -2.10 30.23 -16.36
C THR A 328 -3.45 30.76 -15.83
N LEU A 329 -3.48 31.24 -14.57
CA LEU A 329 -4.69 31.72 -13.89
C LEU A 329 -4.73 33.26 -13.72
N THR A 330 -3.77 33.99 -14.30
CA THR A 330 -3.74 35.46 -14.37
C THR A 330 -3.85 35.92 -15.81
#